data_AF-A0A498FD46-F1
#
_entry.id   AF-A0A498FD46-F1
#
_cell.length_a   1.000
_cell.length_b   1.000
_cell.length_c   1.000
_cell.angle_alpha   90.00
_cell.angle_beta   90.00
_cell.angle_gamma   90.00
#
_symmetry.space_group_name_H-M   'P 1'
#
loop_
_entity.id
_entity.type
_entity.pdbx_description
1 polymer ?
#
loop_
_entity_poly.entity_id
_entity_poly.type
_entity_poly.pdbx_seq_one_letter_code
_entity_poly.pdbx_strand_id
1 'polypeptide(L)' 'DEELADAIRLINDRPRKCLGWKTAHESFMAEVSHLD' A
#
# COMPACT_ATOMS: atom_id res chain seq x y z
N ASP A 1 14.66 1.08 -13.73
CA ASP A 1 13.37 0.39 -13.53
C ASP A 1 13.31 -0.43 -12.26
N GLU A 2 14.30 -1.29 -11.99
CA GLU A 2 14.34 -2.12 -10.78
C GLU A 2 14.38 -1.29 -9.47
N GLU A 3 15.25 -0.28 -9.39
CA GLU A 3 15.32 0.61 -8.22
C GLU A 3 14.00 1.38 -7.99
N LEU A 4 13.32 1.78 -9.06
CA LEU A 4 12.02 2.44 -8.97
C LEU A 4 10.95 1.47 -8.49
N ALA A 5 10.93 0.25 -9.01
CA ALA A 5 10.00 -0.79 -8.58
C ALA A 5 10.21 -1.14 -7.10
N ASP A 6 11.45 -1.25 -6.65
CA ASP A 6 11.80 -1.48 -5.25
C ASP A 6 11.39 -0.32 -4.35
N ALA A 7 11.64 0.92 -4.77
CA ALA A 7 11.21 2.10 -4.03
C ALA A 7 9.68 2.13 -3.87
N ILE A 8 8.93 1.84 -4.95
CA ILE A 8 7.47 1.78 -4.92
C ILE A 8 6.99 0.67 -3.99
N ARG A 9 7.58 -0.53 -4.09
CA ARG A 9 7.25 -1.66 -3.21
C ARG A 9 7.45 -1.30 -1.74
N LEU A 10 8.62 -0.74 -1.40
CA LEU A 10 8.93 -0.29 -0.04
C LEU A 10 7.96 0.79 0.47
N ILE A 11 7.53 1.71 -0.39
CA ILE A 11 6.53 2.74 -0.03
C ILE A 11 5.17 2.10 0.25
N ASN A 12 4.75 1.18 -0.61
CA ASN A 12 3.44 0.53 -0.55
C ASN A 12 3.31 -0.44 0.62
N ASP A 13 4.41 -1.10 1.02
CA ASP A 13 4.46 -2.09 2.09
C ASP A 13 4.79 -1.50 3.47
N ARG A 14 4.94 -0.18 3.59
CA ARG A 14 5.26 0.49 4.86
C ARG A 14 3.99 0.84 5.65
N PRO A 15 3.80 0.29 6.87
CA PRO A 15 2.71 0.67 7.76
C PRO A 15 2.64 2.18 8.05
N ARG A 16 1.44 2.75 8.06
CA ARG A 16 1.21 4.18 8.37
C ARG A 16 0.28 4.32 9.57
N LYS A 17 0.69 5.11 10.56
CA LYS A 17 -0.12 5.42 11.75
C LYS A 17 -1.49 6.01 11.40
N CYS A 18 -1.57 6.86 10.38
CA CYS A 18 -2.83 7.45 9.92
C CYS A 18 -3.79 6.45 9.24
N LEU A 19 -3.29 5.27 8.83
CA LEU A 19 -4.10 4.18 8.27
C LEU A 19 -4.41 3.12 9.33
N GLY A 20 -4.30 3.44 10.62
CA GLY A 20 -4.45 2.45 11.70
C GLY A 20 -3.35 1.40 11.68
N TRP A 21 -2.13 1.79 11.28
CA TRP A 21 -0.98 0.92 11.08
C TRP A 21 -1.09 -0.08 9.93
N LYS A 22 -2.03 0.11 9.00
CA LYS A 22 -2.06 -0.61 7.71
C LYS A 22 -1.06 -0.02 6.72
N THR A 23 -0.68 -0.80 5.73
CA THR A 23 0.08 -0.35 4.57
C THR A 23 -0.82 0.38 3.56
N ALA A 24 -0.21 1.12 2.63
CA ALA A 24 -0.96 1.78 1.56
C ALA A 24 -1.64 0.75 0.66
N HIS A 25 -0.93 -0.35 0.35
CA HIS A 25 -1.45 -1.46 -0.44
C HIS A 25 -2.66 -2.11 0.23
N GLU A 26 -2.58 -2.43 1.52
CA GLU A 26 -3.70 -3.03 2.27
C GLU A 26 -4.94 -2.14 2.28
N SER A 27 -4.76 -0.84 2.49
CA SER A 27 -5.85 0.12 2.53
C SER A 27 -6.51 0.28 1.16
N PHE A 28 -5.70 0.34 0.09
CA PHE A 28 -6.20 0.40 -1.28
C PHE A 28 -6.98 -0.85 -1.67
N MET A 29 -6.43 -2.05 -1.41
CA MET A 29 -7.10 -3.31 -1.78
C MET A 29 -8.41 -3.52 -1.03
N ALA A 30 -8.51 -3.02 0.21
CA ALA A 30 -9.77 -3.04 0.95
C ALA A 30 -10.85 -2.18 0.26
N GLU A 31 -10.53 -0.95 -0.15
CA GLU A 31 -11.48 -0.09 -0.86
C GLU A 31 -11.88 -0.67 -2.22
N VAL A 32 -10.92 -1.25 -2.96
CA VAL A 32 -11.18 -1.91 -4.26
C VAL A 32 -12.08 -3.13 -4.10
N SER A 33 -11.98 -3.88 -2.99
CA SER A 33 -12.80 -5.07 -2.75
C SER A 33 -14.30 -4.79 -2.65
N HIS A 34 -14.70 -3.52 -2.50
CA HIS A 34 -16.09 -3.10 -2.43
C HIS A 34 -16.69 -2.77 -3.81
N LEU A 35 -15.91 -2.87 -4.90
CA LEU A 35 -16.30 -2.45 -6.24
C LEU A 35 -16.88 -3.57 -7.12
N ASP A 36 -17.26 -4.71 -6.54
CA ASP A 36 -17.99 -5.80 -7.22
C ASP A 36 -19.47 -5.46 -7.49
#